data_AF-A0A661YNQ6-F1
#
_entry.id   AF-A0A661YNQ6-F1
#
_cell.length_a   1.000
_cell.length_b   1.000
_cell.length_c   1.000
_cell.angle_alpha   90.00
_cell.angle_beta   90.00
_cell.angle_gamma   90.00
#
_symmetry.space_group_name_H-M   'P 1'
#
loop_
_entity.id
_entity.type
_entity.pdbx_description
1 polymer ?
#
loop_
_entity_poly.entity_id
_entity_poly.type
_entity_poly.pdbx_seq_one_letter_code
_entity_poly.pdbx_strand_id
1 'polypeptide(L)'
;FSKLNLVAATKNDSSTILGTSGVYNYDTKQWVGKKGKIEWLRFGEEFSDQIFVKFEDYKFSLSKSEFTIDSAVLKDTRFFDQPMLGKFSERVLSNRANKKTSYPRFLTYLSDYHIENIYPNINYSGGFELKGLRLYGIEGKQERASLELIFKDTILARINSDVFQLDEEHLESAKAEIKFYFEEDSLYHPGLRLRYTNDKQQLVFYNENEGSSLIPFFDSYHNLDIYVQALFWNLSEHEMYFKKIRSVNNENKASFISSNYYSERDFYRLQGIDEVNPIYIIDNYLTSYNVEEIQLNALAQFMHKPSEQVSAMLINLANKGYLVYNSKEETAIPKDRLKYFLDAKAGLRDYDVIRLESNVTAMPNASLDLNTLSLDVYGVPFVQISDSQEVYIYPYDKTISFKKNRDFNFDGYIQMGLFDFYTRSSTFIYDSFMLNMNFVDSLAFWVVANKSANKNDSLVKVDNVLSNLNGKLYIDEPQNKSGLKKHHEYPIFDSRDESFVFYNKKNIQDSSLIPERFYYTIEPFVFDSISTFSTEGLEFPGTLTSAGIFETITESLIVMPDYSLGFNHTTPKEGYGIYLNKGKFFSEIKLDNTGFKGSGTL
;
A
#
# COMPACT_ATOMS: atom_id res chain seq x y z
N PHE A 1 -23.16 -50.51 40.09
CA PHE A 1 -23.05 -49.38 41.04
C PHE A 1 -24.13 -48.36 40.74
N SER A 2 -24.89 -47.91 41.74
CA SER A 2 -26.05 -47.02 41.56
C SER A 2 -25.72 -45.53 41.48
N LYS A 3 -24.74 -45.04 42.27
CA LYS A 3 -24.22 -43.66 42.21
C LYS A 3 -22.84 -43.59 42.84
N LEU A 4 -21.86 -42.97 42.18
CA LEU A 4 -20.51 -42.73 42.70
C LEU A 4 -19.79 -41.62 41.91
N ASN A 5 -18.60 -41.25 42.39
CA ASN A 5 -17.61 -40.49 41.60
C ASN A 5 -16.46 -41.43 41.21
N LEU A 6 -16.03 -41.40 39.95
CA LEU A 6 -14.84 -42.14 39.51
C LEU A 6 -13.65 -41.20 39.48
N VAL A 7 -12.63 -41.51 40.26
CA VAL A 7 -11.40 -40.71 40.32
C VAL A 7 -10.27 -41.50 39.65
N ALA A 8 -9.67 -40.91 38.63
CA ALA A 8 -8.39 -41.33 38.09
C ALA A 8 -7.31 -40.40 38.63
N ALA A 9 -6.28 -40.94 39.28
CA ALA A 9 -5.26 -40.13 39.94
C ALA A 9 -3.85 -40.70 39.74
N THR A 10 -2.87 -39.81 39.66
CA THR A 10 -1.45 -40.07 39.80
C THR A 10 -0.92 -39.37 41.05
N LYS A 11 0.40 -39.39 41.28
CA LYS A 11 1.03 -38.66 42.39
C LYS A 11 0.75 -37.14 42.34
N ASN A 12 0.59 -36.57 41.15
CA ASN A 12 0.61 -35.11 40.95
C ASN A 12 -0.60 -34.57 40.15
N ASP A 13 -1.51 -35.42 39.70
CA ASP A 13 -2.66 -35.03 38.87
C ASP A 13 -3.87 -35.93 39.14
N SER A 14 -5.07 -35.43 38.87
CA SER A 14 -6.29 -36.22 38.96
C SER A 14 -7.39 -35.71 38.03
N SER A 15 -8.29 -36.62 37.64
CA SER A 15 -9.55 -36.32 36.97
C SER A 15 -10.67 -37.05 37.67
N THR A 16 -11.82 -36.39 37.81
CA THR A 16 -12.99 -36.97 38.47
C THR A 16 -14.21 -36.91 37.56
N ILE A 17 -14.82 -38.06 37.31
CA ILE A 17 -16.17 -38.15 36.76
C ILE A 17 -17.14 -38.07 37.93
N LEU A 18 -17.88 -36.97 38.00
CA LEU A 18 -18.84 -36.66 39.05
C LEU A 18 -20.21 -37.27 38.76
N GLY A 19 -20.83 -37.86 39.79
CA GLY A 19 -22.24 -38.23 39.79
C GLY A 19 -22.64 -39.32 38.80
N THR A 20 -21.75 -40.28 38.52
CA THR A 20 -22.01 -41.37 37.57
C THR A 20 -22.62 -42.61 38.21
N SER A 21 -23.25 -43.44 37.37
CA SER A 21 -23.65 -44.82 37.67
C SER A 21 -23.06 -45.78 36.62
N GLY A 22 -23.03 -47.10 36.87
CA GLY A 22 -22.52 -48.03 35.86
C GLY A 22 -22.11 -49.41 36.38
N VAL A 23 -21.51 -50.19 35.49
CA VAL A 23 -21.05 -51.57 35.71
C VAL A 23 -19.57 -51.68 35.33
N TYR A 24 -18.79 -52.31 36.19
CA TYR A 24 -17.43 -52.71 35.88
C TYR A 24 -17.41 -54.17 35.42
N ASN A 25 -16.92 -54.41 34.21
CA ASN A 25 -16.71 -55.74 33.68
C ASN A 25 -15.26 -56.18 34.00
N TYR A 26 -15.12 -57.16 34.90
CA TYR A 26 -13.82 -57.65 35.37
C TYR A 26 -13.00 -58.33 34.26
N ASP A 27 -13.63 -59.08 33.35
CA ASP A 27 -12.94 -59.84 32.30
C ASP A 27 -12.29 -58.92 31.27
N THR A 28 -13.04 -57.91 30.82
CA THR A 28 -12.59 -56.94 29.81
C THR A 28 -11.87 -55.74 30.43
N LYS A 29 -11.89 -55.61 31.77
CA LYS A 29 -11.43 -54.44 32.53
C LYS A 29 -12.05 -53.14 31.99
N GLN A 30 -13.33 -53.19 31.63
CA GLN A 30 -14.06 -52.04 31.08
C GLN A 30 -15.06 -51.49 32.09
N TRP A 31 -15.10 -50.17 32.18
CA TRP A 31 -16.21 -49.46 32.81
C TRP A 31 -17.24 -49.10 31.75
N VAL A 32 -18.51 -49.47 32.00
CA VAL A 32 -19.67 -49.06 31.20
C VAL A 32 -20.53 -48.17 32.09
N GLY A 33 -20.48 -46.86 31.83
CA GLY A 33 -21.08 -45.83 32.66
C GLY A 33 -22.30 -45.18 32.04
N LYS A 34 -23.14 -44.63 32.91
CA LYS A 34 -24.30 -43.80 32.57
C LYS A 34 -24.28 -42.52 33.39
N LYS A 35 -24.41 -41.41 32.67
CA LYS A 35 -24.35 -40.02 33.14
C LYS A 35 -23.03 -39.67 33.78
N GLY A 36 -22.50 -38.50 33.49
CA GLY A 36 -21.33 -38.00 34.20
C GLY A 36 -21.05 -36.54 33.87
N LYS A 37 -20.38 -35.87 34.80
CA LYS A 37 -19.84 -34.53 34.62
C LYS A 37 -18.35 -34.56 34.89
N ILE A 38 -17.54 -33.91 34.05
CA ILE A 38 -16.14 -33.60 34.34
C ILE A 38 -15.97 -32.09 34.29
N GLU A 39 -15.31 -31.54 35.30
CA GLU A 39 -15.02 -30.12 35.46
C GLU A 39 -13.51 -29.88 35.30
N TRP A 40 -13.11 -28.67 34.90
CA TRP A 40 -11.69 -28.31 34.70
C TRP A 40 -10.94 -27.99 36.01
N LEU A 41 -11.35 -28.59 37.12
CA LEU A 41 -10.82 -28.36 38.47
C LEU A 41 -9.30 -28.47 38.60
N ARG A 42 -8.64 -29.27 37.75
CA ARG A 42 -7.17 -29.40 37.77
C ARG A 42 -6.43 -28.09 37.47
N PHE A 43 -7.11 -27.11 36.87
CA PHE A 43 -6.55 -25.81 36.54
C PHE A 43 -6.86 -24.72 37.58
N GLY A 44 -7.75 -25.00 38.54
CA GLY A 44 -8.24 -24.04 39.53
C GLY A 44 -9.74 -24.23 39.81
N GLU A 45 -10.20 -23.81 40.99
CA GLU A 45 -11.62 -23.89 41.36
C GLU A 45 -12.46 -22.92 40.52
N GLU A 46 -11.88 -21.81 40.09
CA GLU A 46 -12.50 -20.77 39.26
C GLU A 46 -13.00 -21.32 37.91
N PHE A 47 -12.39 -22.38 37.37
CA PHE A 47 -12.78 -22.97 36.09
C PHE A 47 -13.91 -23.99 36.21
N SER A 48 -14.25 -24.43 37.43
CA SER A 48 -15.21 -25.52 37.65
C SER A 48 -16.61 -25.21 37.12
N ASP A 49 -17.03 -23.96 37.30
CA ASP A 49 -18.33 -23.47 36.86
C ASP A 49 -18.30 -22.91 35.43
N GLN A 50 -17.12 -22.56 34.94
CA GLN A 50 -16.93 -21.98 33.60
C GLN A 50 -16.82 -23.05 32.52
N ILE A 51 -16.10 -24.15 32.78
CA ILE A 51 -15.78 -25.18 31.79
C ILE A 51 -16.09 -26.56 32.35
N PHE A 52 -17.06 -27.24 31.74
CA PHE A 52 -17.34 -28.63 32.04
C PHE A 52 -17.93 -29.38 30.87
N VAL A 53 -17.80 -30.71 30.89
CA VAL A 53 -18.49 -31.60 29.97
C VAL A 53 -19.52 -32.44 30.71
N LYS A 54 -20.66 -32.66 30.07
CA LYS A 54 -21.68 -33.63 30.48
C LYS A 54 -21.82 -34.70 29.42
N PHE A 55 -22.04 -35.94 29.83
CA PHE A 55 -22.20 -37.06 28.91
C PHE A 55 -23.16 -38.09 29.50
N GLU A 56 -23.81 -38.86 28.63
CA GLU A 56 -24.84 -39.84 28.99
C GLU A 56 -24.24 -41.25 29.00
N ASP A 57 -24.27 -41.98 27.90
CA ASP A 57 -23.70 -43.33 27.81
C ASP A 57 -22.22 -43.26 27.40
N TYR A 58 -21.36 -43.98 28.13
CA TYR A 58 -19.94 -44.03 27.82
C TYR A 58 -19.29 -45.33 28.27
N LYS A 59 -18.17 -45.68 27.64
CA LYS A 59 -17.37 -46.84 28.04
C LYS A 59 -15.88 -46.59 27.83
N PHE A 60 -15.06 -47.07 28.75
CA PHE A 60 -13.61 -47.03 28.59
C PHE A 60 -12.91 -48.14 29.36
N SER A 61 -11.65 -48.40 29.03
CA SER A 61 -10.82 -49.38 29.75
C SER A 61 -10.20 -48.75 30.99
N LEU A 62 -10.26 -49.46 32.13
CA LEU A 62 -9.59 -49.05 33.37
C LEU A 62 -8.08 -49.38 33.37
N SER A 63 -7.56 -49.95 32.28
CA SER A 63 -6.13 -50.31 32.15
C SER A 63 -5.24 -49.16 31.66
N LYS A 64 -5.84 -48.03 31.25
CA LYS A 64 -5.14 -46.87 30.69
C LYS A 64 -5.34 -45.64 31.57
N SER A 65 -4.37 -44.72 31.57
CA SER A 65 -4.49 -43.41 32.21
C SER A 65 -5.22 -42.36 31.36
N GLU A 66 -5.73 -42.78 30.19
CA GLU A 66 -6.49 -41.96 29.26
C GLU A 66 -7.79 -42.66 28.88
N PHE A 67 -8.81 -41.84 28.60
CA PHE A 67 -10.09 -42.32 28.09
C PHE A 67 -10.72 -41.29 27.16
N THR A 68 -11.65 -41.77 26.33
CA THR A 68 -12.38 -40.95 25.38
C THR A 68 -13.87 -41.25 25.51
N ILE A 69 -14.67 -40.19 25.45
CA ILE A 69 -16.12 -40.24 25.42
C ILE A 69 -16.52 -39.68 24.07
N ASP A 70 -17.17 -40.52 23.25
CA ASP A 70 -17.52 -40.16 21.88
C ASP A 70 -18.51 -38.99 21.88
N SER A 71 -19.64 -39.09 22.59
CA SER A 71 -20.63 -38.03 22.68
C SER A 71 -20.63 -37.36 24.05
N ALA A 72 -20.14 -36.12 24.10
CA ALA A 72 -20.18 -35.25 25.26
C ALA A 72 -20.63 -33.83 24.88
N VAL A 73 -21.28 -33.16 25.82
CA VAL A 73 -21.76 -31.79 25.70
C VAL A 73 -20.85 -30.89 26.53
N LEU A 74 -20.05 -30.07 25.87
CA LEU A 74 -19.23 -29.02 26.48
C LEU A 74 -20.08 -27.80 26.80
N LYS A 75 -19.90 -27.25 28.00
CA LYS A 75 -20.28 -25.89 28.34
C LYS A 75 -19.00 -25.14 28.69
N ASP A 76 -18.69 -24.08 27.94
CA ASP A 76 -17.55 -23.20 28.18
C ASP A 76 -18.02 -21.75 28.12
N THR A 77 -18.38 -21.18 29.28
CA THR A 77 -18.99 -19.84 29.37
C THR A 77 -17.98 -18.71 29.18
N ARG A 78 -16.70 -19.02 28.94
CA ARG A 78 -15.69 -18.01 28.62
C ARG A 78 -15.84 -17.49 27.20
N PHE A 79 -16.33 -18.34 26.29
CA PHE A 79 -16.45 -18.03 24.86
C PHE A 79 -17.84 -18.25 24.29
N PHE A 80 -18.67 -19.10 24.92
CA PHE A 80 -19.93 -19.53 24.32
C PHE A 80 -21.10 -19.48 25.31
N ASP A 81 -22.22 -18.92 24.84
CA ASP A 81 -23.50 -19.01 25.55
C ASP A 81 -24.19 -20.36 25.34
N GLN A 82 -23.93 -21.01 24.20
CA GLN A 82 -24.55 -22.28 23.81
C GLN A 82 -23.65 -23.48 24.11
N PRO A 83 -24.23 -24.62 24.54
CA PRO A 83 -23.48 -25.85 24.73
C PRO A 83 -23.09 -26.49 23.39
N MET A 84 -21.93 -27.12 23.33
CA MET A 84 -21.40 -27.73 22.10
C MET A 84 -21.33 -29.25 22.21
N LEU A 85 -21.77 -29.95 21.16
CA LEU A 85 -21.69 -31.42 21.09
C LEU A 85 -20.40 -31.86 20.38
N GLY A 86 -19.73 -32.86 20.94
CA GLY A 86 -18.46 -33.32 20.40
C GLY A 86 -17.84 -34.48 21.18
N LYS A 87 -16.60 -34.76 20.82
CA LYS A 87 -15.77 -35.83 21.37
C LYS A 87 -14.86 -35.31 22.47
N PHE A 88 -14.99 -35.89 23.65
CA PHE A 88 -14.19 -35.54 24.82
C PHE A 88 -13.09 -36.57 25.07
N SER A 89 -11.87 -36.12 25.36
CA SER A 89 -10.75 -36.99 25.72
C SER A 89 -10.02 -36.49 26.95
N GLU A 90 -9.74 -37.40 27.86
CA GLU A 90 -9.10 -37.12 29.14
C GLU A 90 -7.86 -37.98 29.30
N ARG A 91 -6.85 -37.41 29.96
CA ARG A 91 -5.64 -38.10 30.36
C ARG A 91 -5.11 -37.50 31.66
N VAL A 92 -4.88 -38.37 32.64
CA VAL A 92 -4.18 -38.00 33.87
C VAL A 92 -2.66 -38.05 33.60
N LEU A 93 -1.97 -36.99 33.98
CA LEU A 93 -0.54 -36.79 33.69
C LEU A 93 0.34 -37.13 34.90
N SER A 94 1.63 -37.29 34.66
CA SER A 94 2.62 -37.51 35.74
C SER A 94 3.02 -36.22 36.46
N ASN A 95 2.85 -35.07 35.82
CA ASN A 95 3.21 -33.74 36.33
C ASN A 95 1.96 -32.94 36.68
N ARG A 96 2.09 -32.00 37.61
CA ARG A 96 1.00 -31.08 37.98
C ARG A 96 0.56 -30.26 36.77
N ALA A 97 -0.75 -30.09 36.61
CA ALA A 97 -1.32 -29.27 35.56
C ALA A 97 -0.88 -27.80 35.68
N ASN A 98 -0.66 -27.16 34.53
CA ASN A 98 -0.36 -25.74 34.40
C ASN A 98 -1.06 -25.18 33.15
N LYS A 99 -0.95 -23.86 32.90
CA LYS A 99 -1.60 -23.20 31.75
C LYS A 99 -1.24 -23.78 30.36
N LYS A 100 -0.15 -24.55 30.24
CA LYS A 100 0.29 -25.21 28.99
C LYS A 100 -0.16 -26.68 28.89
N THR A 101 -0.77 -27.22 29.94
CA THR A 101 -1.30 -28.60 29.94
C THR A 101 -2.40 -28.73 28.90
N SER A 102 -2.33 -29.76 28.05
CA SER A 102 -3.20 -29.93 26.88
C SER A 102 -4.40 -30.86 27.09
N TYR A 103 -4.62 -31.36 28.30
CA TYR A 103 -5.76 -32.19 28.69
C TYR A 103 -6.52 -31.56 29.86
N PRO A 104 -7.84 -31.70 29.91
CA PRO A 104 -8.69 -32.47 29.00
C PRO A 104 -8.81 -31.84 27.60
N ARG A 105 -9.30 -32.62 26.62
CA ARG A 105 -9.53 -32.18 25.24
C ARG A 105 -10.99 -32.34 24.84
N PHE A 106 -11.47 -31.45 23.99
CA PHE A 106 -12.78 -31.52 23.39
C PHE A 106 -12.70 -31.14 21.91
N LEU A 107 -13.36 -31.90 21.04
CA LEU A 107 -13.44 -31.63 19.59
C LEU A 107 -14.91 -31.61 19.18
N THR A 108 -15.38 -30.51 18.60
CA THR A 108 -16.76 -30.41 18.14
C THR A 108 -17.05 -31.31 16.95
N TYR A 109 -18.29 -31.81 16.84
CA TYR A 109 -18.72 -32.57 15.64
C TYR A 109 -19.16 -31.67 14.50
N LEU A 110 -19.87 -30.60 14.85
CA LEU A 110 -20.23 -29.54 13.93
C LEU A 110 -19.03 -28.64 13.70
N SER A 111 -18.99 -28.04 12.53
CA SER A 111 -17.88 -27.22 12.08
C SER A 111 -18.32 -25.96 11.34
N ASP A 112 -19.60 -25.63 11.51
CA ASP A 112 -20.37 -24.56 10.91
C ASP A 112 -20.98 -23.68 12.02
N TYR A 113 -20.35 -23.67 13.21
CA TYR A 113 -20.77 -22.76 14.25
C TYR A 113 -20.51 -21.33 13.81
N HIS A 114 -21.49 -20.47 13.99
CA HIS A 114 -21.36 -19.03 13.83
C HIS A 114 -21.48 -18.38 15.21
N ILE A 115 -20.41 -17.73 15.64
CA ILE A 115 -20.31 -17.05 16.94
C ILE A 115 -20.13 -15.57 16.68
N GLU A 116 -21.18 -14.80 16.95
CA GLU A 116 -21.12 -13.35 16.91
C GLU A 116 -20.37 -12.81 18.12
N ASN A 117 -19.57 -11.76 17.91
CA ASN A 117 -18.82 -11.08 18.96
C ASN A 117 -17.99 -12.03 19.85
N ILE A 118 -17.28 -12.99 19.25
CA ILE A 118 -16.29 -13.82 19.98
C ILE A 118 -15.24 -12.93 20.67
N TYR A 119 -14.96 -11.79 20.06
CA TYR A 119 -14.42 -10.58 20.68
C TYR A 119 -15.23 -9.37 20.17
N PRO A 120 -15.13 -8.19 20.80
CA PRO A 120 -15.80 -6.99 20.31
C PRO A 120 -15.52 -6.75 18.81
N ASN A 121 -16.58 -6.66 18.00
CA ASN A 121 -16.52 -6.46 16.54
C ASN A 121 -15.83 -7.57 15.74
N ILE A 122 -15.68 -8.77 16.31
CA ILE A 122 -15.13 -9.94 15.63
C ILE A 122 -16.16 -11.08 15.71
N ASN A 123 -16.64 -11.51 14.55
CA ASN A 123 -17.44 -12.73 14.44
C ASN A 123 -16.53 -13.88 14.00
N TYR A 124 -16.87 -15.10 14.43
CA TYR A 124 -16.14 -16.32 14.09
C TYR A 124 -17.07 -17.33 13.43
N SER A 125 -16.57 -18.02 12.40
CA SER A 125 -17.22 -19.20 11.84
C SER A 125 -16.25 -20.38 11.69
N GLY A 126 -16.66 -21.56 12.17
CA GLY A 126 -15.86 -22.79 12.06
C GLY A 126 -16.11 -23.83 13.16
N GLY A 127 -15.22 -24.81 13.27
CA GLY A 127 -15.24 -25.82 14.35
C GLY A 127 -14.35 -25.44 15.54
N PHE A 128 -14.47 -26.14 16.65
CA PHE A 128 -13.66 -25.86 17.84
C PHE A 128 -12.94 -27.09 18.38
N GLU A 129 -11.72 -26.87 18.83
CA GLU A 129 -10.94 -27.82 19.61
C GLU A 129 -10.43 -27.16 20.90
N LEU A 130 -10.86 -27.67 22.05
CA LEU A 130 -10.34 -27.25 23.36
C LEU A 130 -9.18 -28.17 23.76
N LYS A 131 -8.02 -27.61 24.13
CA LYS A 131 -6.87 -28.35 24.67
C LYS A 131 -6.43 -27.76 26.00
N GLY A 132 -6.80 -28.41 27.10
CA GLY A 132 -6.67 -27.83 28.44
C GLY A 132 -7.48 -26.56 28.54
N LEU A 133 -6.84 -25.42 28.82
CA LEU A 133 -7.51 -24.12 28.88
C LEU A 133 -7.58 -23.38 27.53
N ARG A 134 -6.83 -23.82 26.52
CA ARG A 134 -6.70 -23.12 25.23
C ARG A 134 -7.77 -23.56 24.25
N LEU A 135 -8.45 -22.59 23.66
CA LEU A 135 -9.42 -22.82 22.63
C LEU A 135 -8.75 -22.65 21.26
N TYR A 136 -9.06 -23.54 20.32
CA TYR A 136 -8.64 -23.45 18.94
C TYR A 136 -9.89 -23.44 18.06
N GLY A 137 -10.06 -22.38 17.28
CA GLY A 137 -10.95 -22.37 16.14
C GLY A 137 -10.26 -23.12 14.99
N ILE A 138 -10.93 -24.10 14.41
CA ILE A 138 -10.36 -25.01 13.42
C ILE A 138 -11.23 -25.08 12.17
N GLU A 139 -10.61 -25.53 11.07
CA GLU A 139 -11.29 -25.80 9.81
C GLU A 139 -12.55 -26.65 9.99
N GLY A 140 -13.54 -26.40 9.14
CA GLY A 140 -14.72 -27.25 9.04
C GLY A 140 -14.68 -28.23 7.90
N LYS A 141 -15.76 -29.00 7.75
CA LYS A 141 -15.85 -30.08 6.75
C LYS A 141 -15.65 -29.63 5.30
N GLN A 142 -15.88 -28.36 4.98
CA GLN A 142 -15.81 -27.84 3.62
C GLN A 142 -15.08 -26.50 3.47
N GLU A 143 -14.79 -25.78 4.56
CA GLU A 143 -14.17 -24.46 4.51
C GLU A 143 -13.19 -24.25 5.68
N ARG A 144 -12.19 -23.39 5.46
CA ARG A 144 -11.27 -22.92 6.51
C ARG A 144 -12.05 -22.18 7.60
N ALA A 145 -11.50 -22.13 8.82
CA ALA A 145 -12.07 -21.25 9.84
C ALA A 145 -11.99 -19.81 9.35
N SER A 146 -13.00 -19.00 9.66
CA SER A 146 -13.07 -17.61 9.25
C SER A 146 -13.39 -16.66 10.40
N LEU A 147 -12.85 -15.45 10.29
CA LEU A 147 -13.22 -14.30 11.12
C LEU A 147 -13.80 -13.23 10.21
N GLU A 148 -14.85 -12.56 10.68
CA GLU A 148 -15.39 -11.37 10.06
C GLU A 148 -15.17 -10.18 11.01
N LEU A 149 -14.51 -9.14 10.50
CA LEU A 149 -14.26 -7.91 11.23
C LEU A 149 -15.36 -6.90 10.89
N ILE A 150 -16.04 -6.43 11.92
CA ILE A 150 -17.16 -5.48 11.78
C ILE A 150 -16.65 -4.06 12.01
N PHE A 151 -16.99 -3.15 11.10
CA PHE A 151 -16.74 -1.72 11.24
C PHE A 151 -18.01 -0.96 10.81
N LYS A 152 -18.52 -0.09 11.69
CA LYS A 152 -19.77 0.67 11.46
C LYS A 152 -20.93 -0.24 10.99
N ASP A 153 -21.14 -1.35 11.69
CA ASP A 153 -22.19 -2.34 11.42
C ASP A 153 -22.10 -3.05 10.05
N THR A 154 -20.95 -2.99 9.38
CA THR A 154 -20.70 -3.69 8.11
C THR A 154 -19.45 -4.57 8.20
N ILE A 155 -19.41 -5.65 7.42
CA ILE A 155 -18.23 -6.51 7.32
C ILE A 155 -17.17 -5.76 6.53
N LEU A 156 -16.12 -5.29 7.21
CA LEU A 156 -14.99 -4.63 6.57
C LEU A 156 -13.97 -5.63 6.05
N ALA A 157 -13.79 -6.76 6.74
CA ALA A 157 -12.79 -7.74 6.36
C ALA A 157 -13.21 -9.17 6.66
N ARG A 158 -12.69 -10.10 5.86
CA ARG A 158 -12.72 -11.53 6.14
C ARG A 158 -11.30 -12.06 6.26
N ILE A 159 -11.08 -12.90 7.27
CA ILE A 159 -9.80 -13.54 7.54
C ILE A 159 -10.02 -15.05 7.55
N ASN A 160 -9.26 -15.80 6.75
CA ASN A 160 -9.33 -17.25 6.70
C ASN A 160 -8.04 -17.89 7.23
N SER A 161 -8.16 -18.92 8.06
CA SER A 161 -7.02 -19.68 8.59
C SER A 161 -7.40 -21.12 8.85
N ASP A 162 -6.43 -22.03 8.78
CA ASP A 162 -6.62 -23.42 9.20
C ASP A 162 -6.89 -23.51 10.72
N VAL A 163 -6.23 -22.64 11.49
CA VAL A 163 -6.33 -22.59 12.95
C VAL A 163 -6.28 -21.14 13.44
N PHE A 164 -7.15 -20.80 14.38
CA PHE A 164 -7.04 -19.64 15.24
C PHE A 164 -6.86 -20.14 16.68
N GLN A 165 -5.85 -19.65 17.39
CA GLN A 165 -5.71 -19.88 18.82
C GLN A 165 -6.40 -18.73 19.56
N LEU A 166 -7.30 -19.06 20.48
CA LEU A 166 -8.09 -18.08 21.23
C LEU A 166 -7.90 -18.28 22.74
N ASP A 167 -7.72 -17.17 23.45
CA ASP A 167 -7.89 -17.06 24.89
C ASP A 167 -8.63 -15.76 25.25
N GLU A 168 -8.90 -15.48 26.53
CA GLU A 168 -9.70 -14.29 26.91
C GLU A 168 -9.04 -12.95 26.51
N GLU A 169 -7.72 -12.93 26.34
CA GLU A 169 -6.93 -11.72 26.07
C GLU A 169 -6.48 -11.62 24.60
N HIS A 170 -6.28 -12.74 23.92
CA HIS A 170 -5.61 -12.80 22.62
C HIS A 170 -6.29 -13.75 21.63
N LEU A 171 -6.24 -13.37 20.36
CA LEU A 171 -6.47 -14.25 19.22
C LEU A 171 -5.23 -14.25 18.33
N GLU A 172 -4.75 -15.42 17.95
CA GLU A 172 -3.55 -15.58 17.12
C GLU A 172 -3.75 -16.58 15.99
N SER A 173 -3.12 -16.32 14.84
CA SER A 173 -2.92 -17.31 13.78
C SER A 173 -1.52 -17.18 13.17
N ALA A 174 -0.92 -18.32 12.81
CA ALA A 174 0.38 -18.36 12.15
C ALA A 174 0.30 -18.05 10.65
N LYS A 175 -0.83 -18.33 10.00
CA LYS A 175 -1.04 -18.13 8.56
C LYS A 175 -2.51 -17.80 8.29
N ALA A 176 -2.79 -16.52 8.16
CA ALA A 176 -4.09 -15.95 7.94
C ALA A 176 -4.11 -15.27 6.56
N GLU A 177 -4.98 -15.76 5.68
CA GLU A 177 -5.37 -15.04 4.47
C GLU A 177 -6.32 -13.92 4.85
N ILE A 178 -6.12 -12.72 4.32
CA ILE A 178 -6.88 -11.53 4.70
C ILE A 178 -7.40 -10.84 3.46
N LYS A 179 -8.67 -10.42 3.51
CA LYS A 179 -9.30 -9.58 2.49
C LYS A 179 -10.10 -8.49 3.19
N PHE A 180 -9.66 -7.24 3.07
CA PHE A 180 -10.47 -6.07 3.38
C PHE A 180 -11.26 -5.66 2.14
N TYR A 181 -12.51 -5.25 2.33
CA TYR A 181 -13.42 -4.85 1.25
C TYR A 181 -13.50 -3.33 1.18
N PHE A 182 -13.16 -2.75 0.03
CA PHE A 182 -13.18 -1.32 -0.25
C PHE A 182 -14.05 -1.09 -1.48
N GLU A 183 -15.34 -0.80 -1.29
CA GLU A 183 -16.32 -0.77 -2.38
C GLU A 183 -16.36 -2.13 -3.12
N GLU A 184 -16.13 -2.14 -4.43
CA GLU A 184 -15.99 -3.36 -5.27
C GLU A 184 -14.56 -3.92 -5.26
N ASP A 185 -13.62 -3.16 -4.70
CA ASP A 185 -12.20 -3.48 -4.62
C ASP A 185 -11.81 -4.08 -3.25
N SER A 186 -10.54 -4.42 -3.11
CA SER A 186 -10.01 -5.01 -1.87
C SER A 186 -8.53 -4.75 -1.64
N LEU A 187 -8.15 -4.78 -0.36
CA LEU A 187 -6.78 -5.00 0.09
C LEU A 187 -6.62 -6.46 0.52
N TYR A 188 -5.81 -7.21 -0.22
CA TYR A 188 -5.67 -8.66 -0.07
C TYR A 188 -4.26 -9.06 0.31
N HIS A 189 -4.12 -10.06 1.18
CA HIS A 189 -2.85 -10.73 1.42
C HIS A 189 -3.05 -12.24 1.66
N PRO A 190 -2.27 -13.13 1.01
CA PRO A 190 -2.53 -14.58 1.01
C PRO A 190 -2.15 -15.32 2.30
N GLY A 191 -1.26 -14.76 3.12
CA GLY A 191 -0.88 -15.38 4.39
C GLY A 191 0.02 -14.51 5.26
N LEU A 192 -0.52 -13.97 6.35
CA LEU A 192 0.24 -13.26 7.39
C LEU A 192 0.06 -13.95 8.74
N ARG A 193 0.95 -13.68 9.68
CA ARG A 193 0.61 -13.88 11.08
C ARG A 193 -0.43 -12.87 11.51
N LEU A 194 -1.41 -13.33 12.26
CA LEU A 194 -2.41 -12.50 12.90
C LEU A 194 -2.19 -12.53 14.40
N ARG A 195 -2.24 -11.35 15.01
CA ARG A 195 -2.37 -11.20 16.45
C ARG A 195 -3.40 -10.14 16.76
N TYR A 196 -4.34 -10.47 17.61
CA TYR A 196 -5.32 -9.58 18.22
C TYR A 196 -5.04 -9.48 19.72
N THR A 197 -5.22 -8.30 20.31
CA THR A 197 -5.17 -8.09 21.76
C THR A 197 -6.44 -7.37 22.20
N ASN A 198 -7.21 -8.02 23.07
CA ASN A 198 -8.58 -7.64 23.41
C ASN A 198 -8.66 -6.33 24.22
N ASP A 199 -7.76 -6.11 25.18
CA ASP A 199 -7.72 -4.90 26.02
C ASP A 199 -7.55 -3.60 25.20
N LYS A 200 -6.78 -3.68 24.11
CA LYS A 200 -6.47 -2.57 23.20
C LYS A 200 -7.29 -2.59 21.93
N GLN A 201 -8.10 -3.65 21.71
CA GLN A 201 -8.78 -3.93 20.46
C GLN A 201 -7.86 -3.82 19.22
N GLN A 202 -6.60 -4.24 19.38
CA GLN A 202 -5.56 -4.04 18.39
C GLN A 202 -5.34 -5.31 17.58
N LEU A 203 -5.52 -5.21 16.27
CA LEU A 203 -5.11 -6.19 15.28
C LEU A 203 -3.75 -5.83 14.69
N VAL A 204 -2.91 -6.86 14.52
CA VAL A 204 -1.63 -6.77 13.83
C VAL A 204 -1.52 -7.94 12.86
N PHE A 205 -1.41 -7.62 11.58
CA PHE A 205 -1.08 -8.58 10.53
C PHE A 205 0.37 -8.37 10.14
N TYR A 206 1.18 -9.42 10.14
CA TYR A 206 2.60 -9.25 9.94
C TYR A 206 3.32 -10.46 9.35
N ASN A 207 4.41 -10.16 8.64
CA ASN A 207 5.41 -11.12 8.23
C ASN A 207 6.50 -11.24 9.31
N GLU A 208 6.97 -12.46 9.59
CA GLU A 208 8.12 -12.66 10.50
C GLU A 208 9.43 -12.20 9.88
N ASN A 209 9.53 -12.31 8.56
CA ASN A 209 10.70 -11.88 7.79
C ASN A 209 10.58 -10.41 7.39
N GLU A 210 11.72 -9.80 7.07
CA GLU A 210 11.82 -8.45 6.52
C GLU A 210 12.51 -8.49 5.15
N GLY A 211 12.39 -7.39 4.39
CA GLY A 211 13.13 -7.19 3.15
C GLY A 211 12.56 -7.95 1.94
N SER A 212 13.43 -8.56 1.14
CA SER A 212 13.07 -9.12 -0.18
C SER A 212 12.19 -10.38 -0.14
N SER A 213 11.87 -10.88 1.05
CA SER A 213 11.01 -12.05 1.25
C SER A 213 9.56 -11.69 1.59
N LEU A 214 9.20 -10.41 1.48
CA LEU A 214 7.84 -9.95 1.71
C LEU A 214 6.97 -10.20 0.48
N ILE A 215 5.84 -10.89 0.68
CA ILE A 215 4.73 -10.86 -0.26
C ILE A 215 4.02 -9.51 -0.07
N PRO A 216 3.66 -8.79 -1.15
CA PRO A 216 2.98 -7.51 -0.99
C PRO A 216 1.54 -7.70 -0.51
N PHE A 217 1.00 -6.66 0.12
CA PHE A 217 -0.44 -6.47 0.11
C PHE A 217 -0.86 -6.03 -1.28
N PHE A 218 -1.87 -6.69 -1.85
CA PHE A 218 -2.43 -6.34 -3.15
C PHE A 218 -3.61 -5.41 -2.94
N ASP A 219 -3.45 -4.14 -3.28
CA ASP A 219 -4.47 -3.10 -3.15
C ASP A 219 -5.08 -2.81 -4.52
N SER A 220 -6.26 -3.38 -4.77
CA SER A 220 -7.00 -3.17 -6.04
C SER A 220 -7.70 -1.82 -6.12
N TYR A 221 -8.01 -1.19 -4.99
CA TYR A 221 -8.66 0.12 -4.96
C TYR A 221 -7.69 1.22 -5.41
N HIS A 222 -6.48 1.19 -4.85
CA HIS A 222 -5.42 2.12 -5.23
C HIS A 222 -4.63 1.64 -6.46
N ASN A 223 -4.79 0.37 -6.89
CA ASN A 223 -3.97 -0.30 -7.89
C ASN A 223 -2.46 -0.31 -7.57
N LEU A 224 -2.15 -0.72 -6.34
CA LEU A 224 -0.79 -0.78 -5.79
C LEU A 224 -0.47 -2.15 -5.19
N ASP A 225 0.79 -2.57 -5.34
CA ASP A 225 1.39 -3.63 -4.55
C ASP A 225 2.23 -2.98 -3.44
N ILE A 226 1.84 -3.22 -2.18
CA ILE A 226 2.39 -2.58 -1.00
C ILE A 226 3.32 -3.54 -0.26
N TYR A 227 4.62 -3.27 -0.30
CA TYR A 227 5.66 -4.05 0.36
C TYR A 227 5.98 -3.43 1.72
N VAL A 228 5.41 -4.00 2.77
CA VAL A 228 5.64 -3.59 4.16
C VAL A 228 5.49 -4.79 5.09
N GLN A 229 6.22 -4.79 6.21
CA GLN A 229 6.25 -5.95 7.11
C GLN A 229 4.91 -6.17 7.82
N ALA A 230 4.20 -5.11 8.22
CA ALA A 230 2.99 -5.24 9.01
C ALA A 230 1.94 -4.14 8.78
N LEU A 231 0.69 -4.52 9.01
CA LEU A 231 -0.49 -3.67 9.07
C LEU A 231 -1.04 -3.70 10.50
N PHE A 232 -1.24 -2.52 11.07
CA PHE A 232 -1.81 -2.34 12.41
C PHE A 232 -3.16 -1.66 12.30
N TRP A 233 -4.15 -2.17 13.02
CA TRP A 233 -5.47 -1.54 13.08
C TRP A 233 -6.05 -1.68 14.48
N ASN A 234 -6.57 -0.59 15.04
CA ASN A 234 -7.40 -0.62 16.22
C ASN A 234 -8.87 -0.64 15.75
N LEU A 235 -9.64 -1.66 16.14
CA LEU A 235 -11.02 -1.84 15.68
C LEU A 235 -11.96 -0.67 16.03
N SER A 236 -11.57 0.17 16.99
CA SER A 236 -12.30 1.40 17.36
C SER A 236 -11.90 2.64 16.54
N GLU A 237 -10.83 2.56 15.75
CA GLU A 237 -10.28 3.66 14.96
C GLU A 237 -10.58 3.50 13.47
N HIS A 238 -10.58 4.63 12.75
CA HIS A 238 -10.80 4.68 11.30
C HIS A 238 -9.48 4.68 10.50
N GLU A 239 -8.34 4.60 11.16
CA GLU A 239 -7.03 4.57 10.50
C GLU A 239 -6.36 3.21 10.65
N MET A 240 -5.82 2.71 9.55
CA MET A 240 -4.88 1.58 9.55
C MET A 240 -3.47 2.08 9.28
N TYR A 241 -2.46 1.49 9.91
CA TYR A 241 -1.07 1.91 9.78
C TYR A 241 -0.18 0.81 9.21
N PHE A 242 0.54 1.13 8.14
CA PHE A 242 1.56 0.28 7.55
C PHE A 242 2.93 0.65 8.12
N LYS A 243 3.55 -0.28 8.83
CA LYS A 243 4.86 -0.09 9.45
C LYS A 243 5.49 -1.41 9.80
N LYS A 244 6.76 -1.39 10.20
CA LYS A 244 7.42 -2.58 10.73
C LYS A 244 6.99 -2.88 12.18
N ILE A 245 7.18 -4.13 12.60
CA ILE A 245 7.09 -4.50 14.01
C ILE A 245 8.31 -3.93 14.73
N ARG A 246 8.11 -3.35 15.92
CA ARG A 246 9.16 -2.67 16.70
C ARG A 246 10.48 -3.45 16.68
N SER A 247 11.55 -2.79 16.29
CA SER A 247 12.94 -3.29 16.26
C SER A 247 13.86 -2.28 16.95
N VAL A 248 15.09 -2.71 17.28
CA VAL A 248 16.12 -1.88 17.95
C VAL A 248 16.48 -0.64 17.13
N ASN A 249 16.41 -0.75 15.80
CA ASN A 249 16.55 0.38 14.88
C ASN A 249 15.16 0.94 14.57
N ASN A 250 14.97 2.25 14.65
CA ASN A 250 13.67 2.91 14.40
C ASN A 250 13.42 3.28 12.92
N GLU A 251 14.24 2.82 11.98
CA GLU A 251 14.05 3.05 10.54
C GLU A 251 12.98 2.11 9.96
N ASN A 252 11.96 2.66 9.31
CA ASN A 252 10.92 1.89 8.65
C ASN A 252 11.00 2.13 7.15
N LYS A 253 11.11 1.04 6.38
CA LYS A 253 11.16 1.05 4.91
C LYS A 253 9.96 0.31 4.35
N ALA A 254 9.35 0.88 3.33
CA ALA A 254 8.27 0.25 2.57
C ALA A 254 8.33 0.71 1.12
N SER A 255 7.82 -0.12 0.21
CA SER A 255 7.73 0.21 -1.21
C SER A 255 6.27 0.11 -1.67
N PHE A 256 5.81 1.08 -2.45
CA PHE A 256 4.47 1.13 -3.03
C PHE A 256 4.63 1.16 -4.54
N ILE A 257 4.22 0.10 -5.21
CA ILE A 257 4.52 -0.13 -6.63
C ILE A 257 3.21 -0.22 -7.39
N SER A 258 3.07 0.51 -8.50
CA SER A 258 1.90 0.36 -9.37
C SER A 258 1.72 -1.12 -9.79
N SER A 259 0.47 -1.59 -9.84
CA SER A 259 0.15 -2.89 -10.43
C SER A 259 0.47 -2.95 -11.92
N ASN A 260 0.63 -1.79 -12.57
CA ASN A 260 1.00 -1.58 -13.97
C ASN A 260 2.48 -1.21 -14.16
N TYR A 261 3.29 -1.32 -13.12
CA TYR A 261 4.74 -1.05 -13.19
C TYR A 261 5.46 -2.11 -14.02
N TYR A 262 6.30 -1.65 -14.96
CA TYR A 262 7.25 -2.48 -15.68
C TYR A 262 8.59 -1.75 -15.85
N SER A 263 9.69 -2.52 -15.80
CA SER A 263 10.98 -2.05 -16.29
C SER A 263 11.78 -3.20 -16.89
N GLU A 264 12.47 -2.93 -18.00
CA GLU A 264 13.32 -3.92 -18.67
C GLU A 264 14.46 -4.40 -17.75
N ARG A 265 14.98 -3.50 -16.90
CA ARG A 265 15.96 -3.86 -15.87
C ARG A 265 15.42 -4.91 -14.90
N ASP A 266 14.18 -4.75 -14.43
CA ASP A 266 13.58 -5.74 -13.52
C ASP A 266 13.25 -7.05 -14.21
N PHE A 267 12.88 -7.01 -15.49
CA PHE A 267 12.69 -8.20 -16.31
C PHE A 267 13.98 -9.02 -16.38
N TYR A 268 15.11 -8.41 -16.76
CA TYR A 268 16.38 -9.13 -16.84
C TYR A 268 16.95 -9.50 -15.47
N ARG A 269 16.71 -8.68 -14.44
CA ARG A 269 17.07 -9.04 -13.05
C ARG A 269 16.31 -10.26 -12.56
N LEU A 270 15.06 -10.44 -13.00
CA LEU A 270 14.25 -11.62 -12.68
C LEU A 270 14.75 -12.89 -13.41
N GLN A 271 15.21 -12.74 -14.66
CA GLN A 271 15.85 -13.84 -15.40
C GLN A 271 17.19 -14.26 -14.78
N GLY A 272 17.99 -13.31 -14.30
CA GLY A 272 19.27 -13.62 -13.66
C GLY A 272 20.24 -14.30 -14.63
N ILE A 273 20.70 -15.50 -14.27
CA ILE A 273 21.62 -16.30 -15.09
C ILE A 273 20.91 -17.40 -15.89
N ASP A 274 19.60 -17.56 -15.71
CA ASP A 274 18.82 -18.58 -16.41
C ASP A 274 18.63 -18.20 -17.89
N GLU A 275 18.56 -19.21 -18.76
CA GLU A 275 18.37 -19.02 -20.20
C GLU A 275 17.01 -18.40 -20.55
N VAL A 276 15.98 -18.73 -19.77
CA VAL A 276 14.60 -18.31 -19.99
C VAL A 276 14.07 -17.63 -18.73
N ASN A 277 13.44 -16.47 -18.89
CA ASN A 277 12.78 -15.77 -17.79
C ASN A 277 11.67 -16.66 -17.18
N PRO A 278 11.61 -16.80 -15.84
CA PRO A 278 10.63 -17.65 -15.18
C PRO A 278 9.18 -17.28 -15.51
N ILE A 279 8.88 -16.01 -15.79
CA ILE A 279 7.54 -15.56 -16.20
C ILE A 279 7.12 -16.21 -17.52
N TYR A 280 8.02 -16.31 -18.51
CA TYR A 280 7.73 -17.02 -19.77
C TYR A 280 7.51 -18.51 -19.55
N ILE A 281 8.23 -19.13 -18.61
CA ILE A 281 8.04 -20.55 -18.30
C ILE A 281 6.62 -20.79 -17.77
N ILE A 282 6.18 -19.93 -16.86
CA ILE A 282 4.84 -19.98 -16.27
C ILE A 282 3.78 -19.80 -17.34
N ASP A 283 3.89 -18.75 -18.17
CA ASP A 283 2.92 -18.47 -19.24
C ASP A 283 2.84 -19.59 -20.29
N ASN A 284 3.99 -20.14 -20.69
CA ASN A 284 4.06 -21.27 -21.61
C ASN A 284 3.37 -22.51 -21.01
N TYR A 285 3.56 -22.79 -19.71
CA TYR A 285 2.89 -23.89 -19.04
C TYR A 285 1.37 -23.70 -19.02
N LEU A 286 0.90 -22.54 -18.56
CA LEU A 286 -0.54 -22.23 -18.47
C LEU A 286 -1.21 -22.34 -19.83
N THR A 287 -0.58 -21.78 -20.87
CA THR A 287 -1.11 -21.79 -22.24
C THR A 287 -1.06 -23.19 -22.88
N SER A 288 0.02 -23.95 -22.69
CA SER A 288 0.17 -25.28 -23.28
C SER A 288 -0.82 -26.30 -22.72
N TYR A 289 -1.15 -26.18 -21.44
CA TYR A 289 -2.08 -27.08 -20.75
C TYR A 289 -3.51 -26.51 -20.63
N ASN A 290 -3.73 -25.24 -21.02
CA ASN A 290 -4.99 -24.51 -20.88
C ASN A 290 -5.54 -24.57 -19.44
N VAL A 291 -4.70 -24.18 -18.49
CA VAL A 291 -5.01 -24.15 -17.05
C VAL A 291 -4.75 -22.76 -16.48
N GLU A 292 -5.52 -22.40 -15.44
CA GLU A 292 -5.38 -21.12 -14.72
C GLU A 292 -4.60 -21.29 -13.40
N GLU A 293 -4.48 -22.53 -12.92
CA GLU A 293 -3.76 -22.88 -11.69
C GLU A 293 -2.57 -23.79 -12.00
N ILE A 294 -1.47 -23.54 -11.30
CA ILE A 294 -0.23 -24.30 -11.42
C ILE A 294 -0.16 -25.29 -10.28
N GLN A 295 -0.01 -26.57 -10.61
CA GLN A 295 0.31 -27.63 -9.67
C GLN A 295 1.83 -27.84 -9.66
N LEU A 296 2.48 -27.74 -8.50
CA LEU A 296 3.94 -27.76 -8.36
C LEU A 296 4.59 -28.93 -9.10
N ASN A 297 4.08 -30.14 -8.86
CA ASN A 297 4.65 -31.36 -9.41
C ASN A 297 4.45 -31.44 -10.94
N ALA A 298 3.36 -30.90 -11.48
CA ALA A 298 3.13 -30.84 -12.92
C ALA A 298 4.08 -29.83 -13.59
N LEU A 299 4.27 -28.66 -12.98
CA LEU A 299 5.24 -27.68 -13.46
C LEU A 299 6.68 -28.20 -13.36
N ALA A 300 7.03 -28.92 -12.29
CA ALA A 300 8.34 -29.55 -12.12
C ALA A 300 8.63 -30.58 -13.22
N GLN A 301 7.65 -31.39 -13.58
CA GLN A 301 7.74 -32.32 -14.71
C GLN A 301 7.90 -31.57 -16.04
N PHE A 302 7.11 -30.52 -16.28
CA PHE A 302 7.21 -29.70 -17.49
C PHE A 302 8.59 -29.04 -17.64
N MET A 303 9.17 -28.57 -16.54
CA MET A 303 10.49 -27.93 -16.52
C MET A 303 11.66 -28.93 -16.51
N HIS A 304 11.39 -30.22 -16.31
CA HIS A 304 12.39 -31.25 -16.02
C HIS A 304 13.33 -30.87 -14.86
N LYS A 305 12.76 -30.31 -13.78
CA LYS A 305 13.49 -29.86 -12.59
C LYS A 305 12.95 -30.50 -11.31
N PRO A 306 13.76 -30.61 -10.24
CA PRO A 306 13.27 -31.04 -8.93
C PRO A 306 12.19 -30.11 -8.39
N SER A 307 11.18 -30.66 -7.72
CA SER A 307 10.07 -29.89 -7.15
C SER A 307 10.55 -28.83 -6.15
N GLU A 308 11.65 -29.06 -5.43
CA GLU A 308 12.23 -28.08 -4.50
C GLU A 308 12.73 -26.83 -5.24
N GLN A 309 13.36 -27.00 -6.41
CA GLN A 309 13.84 -25.89 -7.24
C GLN A 309 12.67 -25.08 -7.81
N VAL A 310 11.61 -25.77 -8.28
CA VAL A 310 10.41 -25.10 -8.80
C VAL A 310 9.65 -24.39 -7.68
N SER A 311 9.57 -24.99 -6.49
CA SER A 311 8.97 -24.36 -5.31
C SER A 311 9.71 -23.08 -4.93
N ALA A 312 11.05 -23.10 -4.93
CA ALA A 312 11.85 -21.90 -4.69
C ALA A 312 11.62 -20.80 -5.74
N MET A 313 11.47 -21.17 -7.02
CA MET A 313 11.11 -20.25 -8.10
C MET A 313 9.72 -19.63 -7.88
N LEU A 314 8.71 -20.44 -7.56
CA LEU A 314 7.35 -19.98 -7.28
C LEU A 314 7.30 -19.05 -6.07
N ILE A 315 8.05 -19.35 -5.00
CA ILE A 315 8.19 -18.46 -3.84
C ILE A 315 8.83 -17.12 -4.25
N ASN A 316 9.86 -17.13 -5.09
CA ASN A 316 10.49 -15.89 -5.57
C ASN A 316 9.50 -15.03 -6.38
N LEU A 317 8.71 -15.66 -7.25
CA LEU A 317 7.66 -14.98 -8.02
C LEU A 317 6.54 -14.43 -7.11
N ALA A 318 6.17 -15.16 -6.07
CA ALA A 318 5.20 -14.71 -5.07
C ALA A 318 5.69 -13.48 -4.30
N ASN A 319 6.96 -13.49 -3.87
CA ASN A 319 7.61 -12.36 -3.19
C ASN A 319 7.76 -11.12 -4.10
N LYS A 320 7.50 -11.25 -5.40
CA LYS A 320 7.48 -10.15 -6.36
C LYS A 320 6.07 -9.79 -6.84
N GLY A 321 5.05 -10.41 -6.26
CA GLY A 321 3.64 -10.14 -6.57
C GLY A 321 3.13 -10.73 -7.89
N TYR A 322 3.89 -11.59 -8.56
CA TYR A 322 3.46 -12.16 -9.86
C TYR A 322 2.44 -13.30 -9.71
N LEU A 323 2.43 -13.99 -8.58
CA LEU A 323 1.50 -15.08 -8.29
C LEU A 323 1.26 -15.20 -6.79
N VAL A 324 0.23 -15.94 -6.42
CA VAL A 324 -0.01 -16.37 -5.05
C VAL A 324 0.35 -17.85 -4.95
N TYR A 325 1.31 -18.19 -4.10
CA TYR A 325 1.76 -19.57 -3.91
C TYR A 325 1.29 -20.13 -2.57
N ASN A 326 0.58 -21.26 -2.61
CA ASN A 326 0.18 -22.01 -1.44
C ASN A 326 1.06 -23.26 -1.27
N SER A 327 2.06 -23.16 -0.38
CA SER A 327 2.98 -24.26 -0.09
C SER A 327 2.35 -25.51 0.52
N LYS A 328 1.15 -25.42 1.11
CA LYS A 328 0.45 -26.58 1.71
C LYS A 328 -0.23 -27.42 0.64
N GLU A 329 -0.92 -26.75 -0.27
CA GLU A 329 -1.61 -27.39 -1.40
C GLU A 329 -0.67 -27.64 -2.58
N GLU A 330 0.55 -27.09 -2.53
CA GLU A 330 1.53 -27.10 -3.62
C GLU A 330 0.99 -26.49 -4.92
N THR A 331 0.15 -25.46 -4.78
CA THR A 331 -0.50 -24.77 -5.92
C THR A 331 -0.10 -23.32 -6.02
N ALA A 332 -0.05 -22.78 -7.24
CA ALA A 332 0.17 -21.36 -7.49
C ALA A 332 -0.89 -20.79 -8.44
N ILE A 333 -1.40 -19.61 -8.10
CA ILE A 333 -2.37 -18.87 -8.91
C ILE A 333 -1.67 -17.60 -9.45
N PRO A 334 -1.42 -17.51 -10.76
CA PRO A 334 -0.91 -16.30 -11.40
C PRO A 334 -1.81 -15.09 -11.13
N LYS A 335 -1.20 -13.91 -11.00
CA LYS A 335 -1.92 -12.63 -10.94
C LYS A 335 -1.92 -11.98 -12.33
N ASP A 336 -2.86 -11.08 -12.58
CA ASP A 336 -2.93 -10.31 -13.84
C ASP A 336 -1.63 -9.57 -14.15
N ARG A 337 -0.91 -9.15 -13.09
CA ARG A 337 0.43 -8.54 -13.19
C ARG A 337 1.42 -9.41 -13.97
N LEU A 338 1.35 -10.75 -13.84
CA LEU A 338 2.24 -11.67 -14.56
C LEU A 338 2.06 -11.53 -16.07
N LYS A 339 0.81 -11.61 -16.54
CA LYS A 339 0.46 -11.47 -17.95
C LYS A 339 0.77 -10.06 -18.46
N TYR A 340 0.40 -9.05 -17.67
CA TYR A 340 0.71 -7.66 -17.97
C TYR A 340 2.21 -7.42 -18.19
N PHE A 341 3.06 -8.01 -17.35
CA PHE A 341 4.51 -7.87 -17.44
C PHE A 341 5.07 -8.45 -18.75
N LEU A 342 4.47 -9.52 -19.27
CA LEU A 342 4.81 -10.08 -20.58
C LEU A 342 4.33 -9.21 -21.73
N ASP A 343 3.07 -8.75 -21.68
CA ASP A 343 2.50 -7.87 -22.69
C ASP A 343 3.31 -6.56 -22.80
N ALA A 344 3.74 -6.00 -21.67
CA ALA A 344 4.63 -4.84 -21.60
C ALA A 344 6.00 -5.15 -22.22
N LYS A 345 6.63 -6.29 -21.90
CA LYS A 345 7.90 -6.70 -22.53
C LYS A 345 7.79 -6.88 -24.04
N ALA A 346 6.65 -7.36 -24.52
CA ALA A 346 6.36 -7.53 -25.94
C ALA A 346 5.96 -6.22 -26.65
N GLY A 347 5.79 -5.12 -25.92
CA GLY A 347 5.31 -3.84 -26.45
C GLY A 347 3.83 -3.85 -26.87
N LEU A 348 3.07 -4.84 -26.40
CA LEU A 348 1.64 -4.99 -26.71
C LEU A 348 0.74 -4.17 -25.78
N ARG A 349 1.26 -3.78 -24.61
CA ARG A 349 0.52 -3.01 -23.61
C ARG A 349 1.39 -1.90 -23.04
N ASP A 350 0.80 -0.72 -22.89
CA ASP A 350 1.43 0.44 -22.25
C ASP A 350 1.69 0.16 -20.76
N TYR A 351 2.72 0.82 -20.22
CA TYR A 351 3.13 0.64 -18.83
C TYR A 351 3.67 1.89 -18.16
N ASP A 352 3.65 1.88 -16.84
CA ASP A 352 4.21 2.95 -16.01
C ASP A 352 5.51 2.52 -15.33
N VAL A 353 6.20 3.52 -14.76
CA VAL A 353 7.39 3.34 -13.93
C VAL A 353 7.16 3.78 -12.47
N ILE A 354 5.89 3.90 -12.06
CA ILE A 354 5.50 4.49 -10.77
C ILE A 354 5.84 3.53 -9.65
N ARG A 355 6.80 3.97 -8.82
CA ARG A 355 7.26 3.29 -7.63
C ARG A 355 7.69 4.31 -6.59
N LEU A 356 7.17 4.18 -5.38
CA LEU A 356 7.51 5.05 -4.25
C LEU A 356 8.28 4.24 -3.22
N GLU A 357 9.41 4.79 -2.79
CA GLU A 357 10.21 4.26 -1.69
C GLU A 357 10.02 5.13 -0.45
N SER A 358 9.34 4.59 0.55
CA SER A 358 9.11 5.23 1.83
C SER A 358 10.26 4.90 2.78
N ASN A 359 10.88 5.92 3.36
CA ASN A 359 11.88 5.77 4.42
C ASN A 359 11.63 6.79 5.53
N VAL A 360 11.25 6.30 6.71
CA VAL A 360 10.87 7.14 7.86
C VAL A 360 11.51 6.64 9.15
N THR A 361 11.59 7.51 10.16
CA THR A 361 12.11 7.16 11.48
C THR A 361 11.01 7.32 12.53
N ALA A 362 10.76 6.26 13.30
CA ALA A 362 9.82 6.26 14.44
C ALA A 362 8.35 6.65 14.11
N MET A 363 7.94 6.57 12.85
CA MET A 363 6.56 6.85 12.38
C MET A 363 6.14 5.80 11.34
N PRO A 364 4.84 5.63 11.03
CA PRO A 364 4.42 4.67 10.01
C PRO A 364 4.90 5.08 8.62
N ASN A 365 5.05 4.10 7.72
CA ASN A 365 5.35 4.34 6.30
C ASN A 365 4.12 4.84 5.56
N ALA A 366 2.93 4.37 5.94
CA ALA A 366 1.67 4.88 5.42
C ALA A 366 0.52 4.74 6.41
N SER A 367 -0.53 5.54 6.22
CA SER A 367 -1.83 5.39 6.87
C SER A 367 -2.94 5.30 5.83
N LEU A 368 -3.92 4.44 6.08
CA LEU A 368 -5.14 4.31 5.28
C LEU A 368 -6.34 4.75 6.13
N ASP A 369 -7.05 5.77 5.67
CA ASP A 369 -8.32 6.22 6.27
C ASP A 369 -9.48 5.40 5.70
N LEU A 370 -10.19 4.67 6.55
CA LEU A 370 -11.30 3.79 6.18
C LEU A 370 -12.60 4.54 5.82
N ASN A 371 -12.69 5.83 6.10
CA ASN A 371 -13.82 6.66 5.71
C ASN A 371 -13.65 7.23 4.30
N THR A 372 -12.43 7.68 3.98
CA THR A 372 -12.13 8.34 2.70
C THR A 372 -11.42 7.43 1.71
N LEU A 373 -10.94 6.27 2.17
CA LEU A 373 -10.05 5.36 1.45
C LEU A 373 -8.82 6.10 0.88
N SER A 374 -8.34 7.12 1.60
CA SER A 374 -7.09 7.81 1.27
C SER A 374 -5.91 7.04 1.85
N LEU A 375 -4.91 6.74 1.02
CA LEU A 375 -3.65 6.14 1.46
C LEU A 375 -2.54 7.19 1.46
N ASP A 376 -2.19 7.69 2.64
CA ASP A 376 -1.10 8.66 2.80
C ASP A 376 0.22 7.92 3.01
N VAL A 377 1.19 8.13 2.12
CA VAL A 377 2.52 7.52 2.15
C VAL A 377 3.55 8.58 2.55
N TYR A 378 4.31 8.30 3.61
CA TYR A 378 5.25 9.23 4.22
C TYR A 378 6.70 8.90 3.86
N GLY A 379 7.60 9.89 4.00
CA GLY A 379 9.04 9.69 3.77
C GLY A 379 9.40 9.37 2.33
N VAL A 380 8.61 9.85 1.38
CA VAL A 380 8.82 9.72 -0.07
C VAL A 380 9.77 10.83 -0.54
N PRO A 381 11.02 10.53 -0.92
CA PRO A 381 11.98 11.55 -1.34
C PRO A 381 11.65 12.15 -2.70
N PHE A 382 11.14 11.33 -3.62
CA PHE A 382 10.67 11.72 -4.94
C PHE A 382 9.80 10.60 -5.55
N VAL A 383 9.08 10.93 -6.61
CA VAL A 383 8.32 10.01 -7.45
C VAL A 383 8.74 10.22 -8.90
N GLN A 384 9.13 9.15 -9.59
CA GLN A 384 9.37 9.18 -11.03
C GLN A 384 8.06 8.86 -11.75
N ILE A 385 7.52 9.81 -12.51
CA ILE A 385 6.25 9.65 -13.22
C ILE A 385 6.48 9.19 -14.66
N SER A 386 7.48 9.75 -15.32
CA SER A 386 7.89 9.37 -16.66
C SER A 386 9.41 9.48 -16.80
N ASP A 387 10.04 8.42 -17.27
CA ASP A 387 11.45 8.43 -17.67
C ASP A 387 11.63 9.02 -19.08
N SER A 388 10.73 8.72 -20.01
CA SER A 388 10.75 9.24 -21.38
C SER A 388 10.56 10.75 -21.48
N GLN A 389 9.68 11.32 -20.64
CA GLN A 389 9.37 12.75 -20.58
C GLN A 389 10.10 13.47 -19.43
N GLU A 390 10.96 12.76 -18.71
CA GLU A 390 11.77 13.29 -17.59
C GLU A 390 10.96 14.03 -16.52
N VAL A 391 9.81 13.47 -16.11
CA VAL A 391 8.92 14.06 -15.11
C VAL A 391 9.12 13.42 -13.73
N TYR A 392 9.58 14.23 -12.78
CA TYR A 392 9.85 13.85 -11.41
C TYR A 392 9.11 14.78 -10.44
N ILE A 393 8.53 14.21 -9.39
CA ILE A 393 7.85 14.95 -8.33
C ILE A 393 8.64 14.80 -7.04
N TYR A 394 8.91 15.90 -6.35
CA TYR A 394 9.57 15.97 -5.06
C TYR A 394 8.62 16.57 -4.04
N PRO A 395 7.91 15.73 -3.25
CA PRO A 395 6.90 16.22 -2.32
C PRO A 395 7.54 17.03 -1.18
N TYR A 396 6.95 18.17 -0.83
CA TYR A 396 7.47 19.12 0.16
C TYR A 396 7.66 18.47 1.54
N ASP A 397 6.59 17.88 2.08
CA ASP A 397 6.62 17.14 3.35
C ASP A 397 6.95 15.65 3.16
N LYS A 398 7.57 15.29 2.03
CA LYS A 398 7.85 13.90 1.64
C LYS A 398 6.61 13.00 1.76
N THR A 399 5.43 13.55 1.46
CA THR A 399 4.15 12.87 1.62
C THR A 399 3.40 12.86 0.30
N ILE A 400 2.86 11.70 -0.07
CA ILE A 400 1.97 11.50 -1.21
C ILE A 400 0.65 10.94 -0.67
N SER A 401 -0.48 11.50 -1.09
CA SER A 401 -1.82 11.05 -0.67
C SER A 401 -2.52 10.37 -1.85
N PHE A 402 -2.44 9.05 -1.92
CA PHE A 402 -3.13 8.26 -2.95
C PHE A 402 -4.64 8.25 -2.73
N LYS A 403 -5.33 8.27 -3.87
CA LYS A 403 -6.76 8.05 -4.05
C LYS A 403 -6.95 6.83 -4.95
N LYS A 404 -8.19 6.58 -5.34
CA LYS A 404 -8.54 5.48 -6.24
C LYS A 404 -7.69 5.52 -7.52
N ASN A 405 -7.31 4.34 -8.02
CA ASN A 405 -6.62 4.19 -9.32
C ASN A 405 -5.28 4.95 -9.48
N ARG A 406 -4.45 5.01 -8.43
CA ARG A 406 -3.14 5.70 -8.42
C ARG A 406 -3.20 7.21 -8.60
N ASP A 407 -4.39 7.82 -8.65
CA ASP A 407 -4.48 9.27 -8.54
C ASP A 407 -3.89 9.67 -7.19
N PHE A 408 -3.14 10.77 -7.14
CA PHE A 408 -2.60 11.23 -5.87
C PHE A 408 -2.46 12.74 -5.78
N ASN A 409 -2.63 13.24 -4.56
CA ASN A 409 -2.42 14.65 -4.22
C ASN A 409 -1.02 14.84 -3.63
N PHE A 410 -0.44 16.01 -3.91
CA PHE A 410 0.85 16.41 -3.37
C PHE A 410 1.02 17.93 -3.39
N ASP A 411 1.88 18.39 -2.48
CA ASP A 411 2.52 19.71 -2.52
C ASP A 411 4.00 19.50 -2.78
N GLY A 412 4.65 20.40 -3.50
CA GLY A 412 6.10 20.35 -3.67
C GLY A 412 6.61 20.85 -5.00
N TYR A 413 7.66 20.21 -5.48
CA TYR A 413 8.41 20.62 -6.64
C TYR A 413 8.29 19.57 -7.75
N ILE A 414 7.99 20.02 -8.97
CA ILE A 414 7.95 19.16 -10.17
C ILE A 414 9.13 19.58 -11.04
N GLN A 415 9.97 18.60 -11.37
CA GLN A 415 11.00 18.73 -12.38
C GLN A 415 10.48 18.07 -13.67
N MET A 416 10.53 18.80 -14.77
CA MET A 416 10.21 18.28 -16.10
C MET A 416 11.24 18.81 -17.09
N GLY A 417 12.19 17.95 -17.49
CA GLY A 417 13.26 18.33 -18.42
C GLY A 417 13.97 19.62 -17.98
N LEU A 418 13.77 20.71 -18.74
CA LEU A 418 14.34 22.03 -18.49
C LEU A 418 13.45 22.97 -17.67
N PHE A 419 12.33 22.50 -17.13
CA PHE A 419 11.34 23.30 -16.43
C PHE A 419 11.12 22.80 -15.00
N ASP A 420 10.99 23.77 -14.10
CA ASP A 420 10.87 23.59 -12.67
C ASP A 420 9.63 24.31 -12.16
N PHE A 421 8.71 23.57 -11.56
CA PHE A 421 7.46 24.11 -11.01
C PHE A 421 7.46 23.94 -9.50
N TYR A 422 7.24 25.02 -8.76
CA TYR A 422 6.95 24.97 -7.33
C TYR A 422 5.45 25.10 -7.15
N THR A 423 4.79 24.04 -6.68
CA THR A 423 3.34 23.92 -6.69
C THR A 423 2.75 23.51 -5.35
N ARG A 424 1.49 23.90 -5.15
CA ARG A 424 0.65 23.54 -4.01
C ARG A 424 -0.74 23.10 -4.50
N SER A 425 -1.35 22.19 -3.75
CA SER A 425 -2.61 21.54 -4.04
C SER A 425 -2.64 20.93 -5.44
N SER A 426 -1.58 20.21 -5.79
CA SER A 426 -1.46 19.51 -7.07
C SER A 426 -2.02 18.10 -7.00
N THR A 427 -2.55 17.64 -8.13
CA THR A 427 -3.08 16.28 -8.29
C THR A 427 -2.50 15.64 -9.54
N PHE A 428 -1.95 14.44 -9.40
CA PHE A 428 -1.68 13.56 -10.53
C PHE A 428 -2.91 12.71 -10.82
N ILE A 429 -3.31 12.69 -12.09
CA ILE A 429 -4.47 11.94 -12.59
C ILE A 429 -3.94 10.86 -13.55
N TYR A 430 -3.99 9.60 -13.12
CA TYR A 430 -3.33 8.49 -13.79
C TYR A 430 -3.93 8.19 -15.17
N ASP A 431 -5.26 8.16 -15.27
CA ASP A 431 -5.95 7.82 -16.51
C ASP A 431 -5.71 8.85 -17.61
N SER A 432 -5.62 10.13 -17.25
CA SER A 432 -5.33 11.23 -18.18
C SER A 432 -3.82 11.48 -18.36
N PHE A 433 -2.97 10.80 -17.59
CA PHE A 433 -1.52 10.98 -17.52
C PHE A 433 -1.09 12.46 -17.45
N MET A 434 -1.67 13.17 -16.49
CA MET A 434 -1.60 14.62 -16.39
C MET A 434 -1.48 15.08 -14.93
N LEU A 435 -0.77 16.19 -14.71
CA LEU A 435 -0.73 16.91 -13.43
C LEU A 435 -1.65 18.13 -13.50
N ASN A 436 -2.63 18.20 -12.62
CA ASN A 436 -3.45 19.38 -12.41
C ASN A 436 -2.82 20.23 -11.29
N MET A 437 -2.22 21.36 -11.67
CA MET A 437 -1.50 22.26 -10.77
C MET A 437 -2.39 23.46 -10.46
N ASN A 438 -3.14 23.38 -9.35
CA ASN A 438 -4.08 24.44 -8.96
C ASN A 438 -3.37 25.74 -8.57
N PHE A 439 -2.18 25.64 -7.97
CA PHE A 439 -1.34 26.78 -7.63
C PHE A 439 0.12 26.48 -7.96
N VAL A 440 0.76 27.35 -8.74
CA VAL A 440 2.19 27.32 -9.04
C VAL A 440 2.79 28.64 -8.58
N ASP A 441 3.55 28.59 -7.49
CA ASP A 441 4.17 29.77 -6.89
C ASP A 441 5.24 30.35 -7.84
N SER A 442 6.03 29.47 -8.45
CA SER A 442 6.98 29.88 -9.49
C SER A 442 7.29 28.79 -10.50
N LEU A 443 7.53 29.22 -11.74
CA LEU A 443 8.07 28.43 -12.84
C LEU A 443 9.44 29.01 -13.20
N ALA A 444 10.46 28.15 -13.12
CA ALA A 444 11.82 28.44 -13.56
C ALA A 444 12.19 27.52 -14.72
N PHE A 445 13.12 27.96 -15.58
CA PHE A 445 13.56 27.12 -16.70
C PHE A 445 15.01 27.41 -17.11
N TRP A 446 15.58 26.50 -17.89
CA TRP A 446 16.96 26.54 -18.38
C TRP A 446 16.99 26.73 -19.89
N VAL A 447 18.01 27.44 -20.36
CA VAL A 447 18.28 27.68 -21.79
C VAL A 447 19.69 27.26 -22.18
N VAL A 448 19.94 27.02 -23.46
CA VAL A 448 21.30 26.73 -23.94
C VAL A 448 22.13 28.01 -23.90
N ALA A 449 23.36 27.92 -23.39
CA ALA A 449 24.27 29.06 -23.35
C ALA A 449 24.56 29.61 -24.76
N ASN A 450 24.60 30.93 -24.87
CA ASN A 450 25.00 31.62 -26.09
C ASN A 450 26.44 31.22 -26.47
N LYS A 451 26.64 30.80 -27.74
CA LYS A 451 27.92 30.28 -28.27
C LYS A 451 29.05 31.31 -28.12
N SER A 452 29.85 31.18 -27.06
CA SER A 452 31.22 31.70 -27.04
C SER A 452 32.14 30.68 -27.72
N ALA A 453 33.22 31.17 -28.36
CA ALA A 453 34.02 30.50 -29.39
C ALA A 453 34.68 29.13 -29.04
N ASN A 454 34.42 28.56 -27.86
CA ASN A 454 34.83 27.21 -27.50
C ASN A 454 33.62 26.43 -26.97
N LYS A 455 33.31 25.31 -27.64
CA LYS A 455 32.26 24.33 -27.31
C LYS A 455 31.89 24.28 -25.82
N ASN A 456 30.61 24.52 -25.52
CA ASN A 456 29.80 23.59 -24.74
C ASN A 456 28.32 23.94 -24.86
N ASP A 457 27.50 22.91 -25.08
CA ASP A 457 26.03 22.93 -24.94
C ASP A 457 25.65 23.00 -23.45
N SER A 458 26.22 23.94 -22.70
CA SER A 458 25.94 24.10 -21.27
C SER A 458 24.60 24.81 -21.08
N LEU A 459 23.76 24.28 -20.20
CA LEU A 459 22.49 24.90 -19.80
C LEU A 459 22.71 26.00 -18.78
N VAL A 460 22.04 27.13 -18.95
CA VAL A 460 22.05 28.28 -18.04
C VAL A 460 20.62 28.53 -17.57
N LYS A 461 20.45 28.70 -16.25
CA LYS A 461 19.15 29.02 -15.67
C LYS A 461 18.75 30.45 -16.05
N VAL A 462 17.51 30.66 -16.47
CA VAL A 462 16.97 32.01 -16.63
C VAL A 462 16.78 32.64 -15.26
N ASP A 463 17.28 33.87 -15.11
CA ASP A 463 17.36 34.53 -13.82
C ASP A 463 15.97 34.92 -13.27
N ASN A 464 15.03 35.23 -14.16
CA ASN A 464 13.65 35.55 -13.81
C ASN A 464 12.83 34.27 -13.70
N VAL A 465 11.77 34.33 -12.91
CA VAL A 465 10.77 33.26 -12.81
C VAL A 465 9.42 33.84 -13.19
N LEU A 466 8.56 33.00 -13.75
CA LEU A 466 7.14 33.31 -13.83
C LEU A 466 6.52 33.01 -12.45
N SER A 467 5.61 33.84 -11.98
CA SER A 467 5.01 33.75 -10.66
C SER A 467 3.49 33.72 -10.74
N ASN A 468 2.87 33.06 -9.74
CA ASN A 468 1.42 32.93 -9.59
C ASN A 468 0.74 32.33 -10.83
N LEU A 469 1.19 31.15 -11.27
CA LEU A 469 0.55 30.43 -12.36
C LEU A 469 -0.43 29.39 -11.82
N ASN A 470 -1.24 28.87 -12.72
CA ASN A 470 -1.93 27.60 -12.57
C ASN A 470 -2.02 26.94 -13.95
N GLY A 471 -2.32 25.64 -13.97
CA GLY A 471 -2.46 24.98 -15.24
C GLY A 471 -2.46 23.48 -15.17
N LYS A 472 -2.44 22.87 -16.35
CA LYS A 472 -2.37 21.43 -16.52
C LYS A 472 -1.12 21.06 -17.27
N LEU A 473 -0.38 20.09 -16.74
CA LEU A 473 0.73 19.48 -17.43
C LEU A 473 0.33 18.10 -17.94
N TYR A 474 0.08 18.01 -19.24
CA TYR A 474 -0.11 16.74 -19.91
C TYR A 474 1.26 16.13 -20.20
N ILE A 475 1.56 15.00 -19.57
CA ILE A 475 2.90 14.42 -19.62
C ILE A 475 3.12 13.72 -20.95
N ASP A 476 2.15 12.92 -21.37
CA ASP A 476 2.10 12.24 -22.66
C ASP A 476 0.62 11.92 -22.98
N GLU A 477 0.37 11.24 -24.10
CA GLU A 477 -0.93 10.64 -24.37
C GLU A 477 -1.35 9.66 -23.25
N PRO A 478 -2.64 9.61 -22.85
CA PRO A 478 -3.15 8.72 -21.80
C PRO A 478 -2.72 7.25 -21.85
N GLN A 479 -2.51 6.70 -23.04
CA GLN A 479 -2.13 5.31 -23.29
C GLN A 479 -0.68 5.17 -23.79
N ASN A 480 0.17 6.14 -23.44
CA ASN A 480 1.59 6.17 -23.80
C ASN A 480 2.47 6.53 -22.59
N LYS A 481 2.12 6.03 -21.39
CA LYS A 481 2.87 6.23 -20.14
C LYS A 481 4.32 5.77 -20.24
N SER A 482 4.55 4.74 -21.06
CA SER A 482 5.86 4.16 -21.34
C SER A 482 6.70 4.96 -22.34
N GLY A 483 6.11 5.91 -23.08
CA GLY A 483 6.79 6.63 -24.16
C GLY A 483 7.21 5.76 -25.35
N LEU A 484 6.64 4.56 -25.51
CA LEU A 484 6.97 3.67 -26.63
C LEU A 484 6.61 4.28 -27.98
N LYS A 485 5.57 5.11 -28.02
CA LYS A 485 5.21 5.94 -29.18
C LYS A 485 5.79 7.33 -28.98
N LYS A 486 6.40 7.89 -30.02
CA LYS A 486 6.93 9.26 -29.96
C LYS A 486 5.83 10.23 -30.36
N HIS A 487 5.47 11.09 -29.43
CA HIS A 487 4.62 12.25 -29.66
C HIS A 487 5.46 13.50 -29.41
N HIS A 488 5.68 14.29 -30.46
CA HIS A 488 6.62 15.42 -30.41
C HIS A 488 6.06 16.62 -29.67
N GLU A 489 4.74 16.74 -29.67
CA GLU A 489 3.98 17.77 -28.99
C GLU A 489 4.01 17.61 -27.46
N TYR A 490 4.29 16.41 -26.93
CA TYR A 490 4.36 16.18 -25.49
C TYR A 490 5.79 16.39 -24.95
N PRO A 491 5.94 16.83 -23.68
CA PRO A 491 4.86 17.20 -22.77
C PRO A 491 4.26 18.58 -23.09
N ILE A 492 2.99 18.79 -22.70
CA ILE A 492 2.23 20.03 -22.91
C ILE A 492 1.87 20.68 -21.58
N PHE A 493 2.32 21.91 -21.35
CA PHE A 493 1.86 22.74 -20.23
C PHE A 493 0.85 23.79 -20.72
N ASP A 494 -0.38 23.69 -20.23
CA ASP A 494 -1.51 24.60 -20.51
C ASP A 494 -1.70 25.53 -19.31
N SER A 495 -1.20 26.76 -19.41
CA SER A 495 -1.38 27.84 -18.42
C SER A 495 -2.71 28.54 -18.66
N ARG A 496 -3.57 28.59 -17.64
CA ARG A 496 -4.99 29.00 -17.82
C ARG A 496 -5.27 30.44 -17.47
N ASP A 497 -4.57 30.96 -16.46
CA ASP A 497 -4.73 32.32 -15.96
C ASP A 497 -3.50 33.18 -16.30
N GLU A 498 -3.65 34.49 -16.11
CA GLU A 498 -2.55 35.45 -16.18
C GLU A 498 -1.47 35.11 -15.14
N SER A 499 -0.21 35.30 -15.52
CA SER A 499 0.94 35.13 -14.62
C SER A 499 1.84 36.35 -14.64
N PHE A 500 2.82 36.41 -13.74
CA PHE A 500 3.59 37.64 -13.53
C PHE A 500 5.10 37.42 -13.55
N VAL A 501 5.84 38.42 -14.04
CA VAL A 501 7.29 38.52 -13.84
C VAL A 501 7.59 39.81 -13.08
N PHE A 502 8.35 39.67 -12.00
CA PHE A 502 8.75 40.78 -11.14
C PHE A 502 10.23 41.10 -11.31
N TYR A 503 10.56 42.40 -11.24
CA TYR A 503 11.90 42.96 -11.47
C TYR A 503 12.46 43.64 -10.22
N ASN A 504 12.10 43.14 -9.04
CA ASN A 504 12.37 43.77 -7.74
C ASN A 504 13.54 43.14 -6.97
N LYS A 505 14.36 42.30 -7.61
CA LYS A 505 15.54 41.73 -6.94
C LYS A 505 16.55 42.83 -6.65
N LYS A 506 17.33 42.71 -5.57
CA LYS A 506 18.32 43.73 -5.16
C LYS A 506 19.34 44.06 -6.24
N ASN A 507 19.72 43.10 -7.07
CA ASN A 507 20.64 43.29 -8.20
C ASN A 507 19.98 43.98 -9.42
N ILE A 508 18.65 44.10 -9.45
CA ILE A 508 17.88 44.80 -10.47
C ILE A 508 17.53 46.18 -9.93
N GLN A 509 18.24 47.20 -10.40
CA GLN A 509 17.96 48.62 -10.08
C GLN A 509 17.76 48.90 -8.58
N ASP A 510 18.59 48.32 -7.73
CA ASP A 510 18.55 48.43 -6.26
C ASP A 510 17.16 48.17 -5.65
N SER A 511 16.38 47.24 -6.23
CA SER A 511 15.01 46.90 -5.79
C SER A 511 14.00 48.06 -5.85
N SER A 512 14.28 49.11 -6.63
CA SER A 512 13.39 50.27 -6.76
C SER A 512 12.13 50.01 -7.60
N LEU A 513 12.10 48.94 -8.37
CA LEU A 513 10.95 48.50 -9.17
C LEU A 513 10.00 47.67 -8.28
N ILE A 514 9.05 48.35 -7.64
CA ILE A 514 8.16 47.78 -6.62
C ILE A 514 7.04 46.94 -7.26
N PRO A 515 6.85 45.64 -6.91
CA PRO A 515 5.90 44.72 -7.55
C PRO A 515 4.44 45.20 -7.60
N GLU A 516 3.99 46.01 -6.64
CA GLU A 516 2.63 46.54 -6.59
C GLU A 516 2.33 47.55 -7.70
N ARG A 517 3.37 48.10 -8.33
CA ARG A 517 3.25 49.15 -9.36
C ARG A 517 4.10 48.89 -10.59
N PHE A 518 5.11 48.03 -10.51
CA PHE A 518 5.99 47.67 -11.61
C PHE A 518 6.06 46.15 -11.74
N TYR A 519 5.40 45.61 -12.75
CA TYR A 519 5.34 44.18 -13.04
C TYR A 519 4.97 43.95 -14.49
N TYR A 520 5.37 42.79 -15.01
CA TYR A 520 4.93 42.32 -16.31
C TYR A 520 3.85 41.25 -16.12
N THR A 521 2.74 41.38 -16.83
CA THR A 521 1.64 40.42 -16.86
C THR A 521 1.77 39.60 -18.14
N ILE A 522 1.85 38.28 -17.99
CA ILE A 522 1.89 37.30 -19.08
C ILE A 522 0.46 36.79 -19.31
N GLU A 523 0.03 36.80 -20.57
CA GLU A 523 -1.24 36.21 -20.99
C GLU A 523 -1.20 34.68 -20.88
N PRO A 524 -2.35 33.99 -20.70
CA PRO A 524 -2.42 32.54 -20.75
C PRO A 524 -1.71 31.97 -21.99
N PHE A 525 -0.92 30.92 -21.81
CA PHE A 525 -0.09 30.34 -22.85
C PHE A 525 -0.10 28.82 -22.79
N VAL A 526 0.20 28.20 -23.93
CA VAL A 526 0.42 26.76 -24.03
C VAL A 526 1.86 26.53 -24.49
N PHE A 527 2.59 25.70 -23.75
CA PHE A 527 3.88 25.19 -24.19
C PHE A 527 3.75 23.72 -24.54
N ASP A 528 4.09 23.38 -25.77
CA ASP A 528 4.25 22.02 -26.24
C ASP A 528 5.74 21.70 -26.43
N SER A 529 6.05 20.44 -26.73
CA SER A 529 7.38 20.00 -27.17
C SER A 529 8.52 20.33 -26.19
N ILE A 530 8.19 20.45 -24.90
CA ILE A 530 9.03 21.03 -23.84
C ILE A 530 10.40 20.31 -23.73
N SER A 531 10.44 19.01 -23.99
CA SER A 531 11.65 18.17 -23.91
C SER A 531 12.64 18.39 -25.06
N THR A 532 12.21 18.99 -26.18
CA THR A 532 13.03 19.15 -27.41
C THR A 532 13.23 20.60 -27.84
N PHE A 533 12.74 21.54 -27.03
CA PHE A 533 12.65 22.94 -27.40
C PHE A 533 14.01 23.64 -27.47
N SER A 534 14.24 24.41 -28.55
CA SER A 534 15.37 25.34 -28.67
C SER A 534 14.96 26.72 -28.16
N THR A 535 15.73 27.27 -27.23
CA THR A 535 15.37 28.44 -26.44
C THR A 535 15.35 29.77 -27.21
N GLU A 536 15.70 29.73 -28.50
CA GLU A 536 15.70 30.87 -29.42
C GLU A 536 14.29 31.34 -29.84
N GLY A 537 13.24 30.55 -29.56
CA GLY A 537 11.85 30.88 -29.94
C GLY A 537 10.87 31.07 -28.77
N LEU A 538 11.36 31.17 -27.52
CA LEU A 538 10.49 31.30 -26.35
C LEU A 538 10.02 32.75 -26.18
N GLU A 539 8.73 32.99 -26.39
CA GLU A 539 8.10 34.29 -26.22
C GLU A 539 6.93 34.18 -25.23
N PHE A 540 6.83 35.15 -24.32
CA PHE A 540 5.72 35.25 -23.37
C PHE A 540 4.93 36.53 -23.67
N PRO A 541 3.82 36.43 -24.45
CA PRO A 541 3.00 37.58 -24.78
C PRO A 541 2.39 38.19 -23.52
N GLY A 542 2.22 39.51 -23.52
CA GLY A 542 1.73 40.21 -22.35
C GLY A 542 2.03 41.69 -22.36
N THR A 543 1.97 42.26 -21.15
CA THR A 543 2.05 43.71 -20.97
C THR A 543 2.84 44.12 -19.73
N LEU A 544 3.58 45.23 -19.85
CA LEU A 544 4.29 45.87 -18.74
C LEU A 544 3.44 46.97 -18.10
N THR A 545 3.19 46.84 -16.80
CA THR A 545 2.74 47.94 -15.95
C THR A 545 3.98 48.65 -15.38
N SER A 546 4.19 49.92 -15.75
CA SER A 546 5.46 50.63 -15.51
C SER A 546 5.38 51.73 -14.42
N ALA A 547 4.59 51.52 -13.37
CA ALA A 547 4.42 52.44 -12.24
C ALA A 547 4.04 53.90 -12.61
N GLY A 548 3.32 54.06 -13.72
CA GLY A 548 2.91 55.38 -14.24
C GLY A 548 4.02 56.13 -14.98
N ILE A 549 5.15 55.47 -15.29
CA ILE A 549 6.19 56.02 -16.16
C ILE A 549 5.63 56.12 -17.58
N PHE A 550 5.13 55.01 -18.13
CA PHE A 550 4.41 54.96 -19.40
C PHE A 550 2.99 54.43 -19.19
N GLU A 551 2.12 54.64 -20.19
CA GLU A 551 0.95 53.76 -20.36
C GLU A 551 1.41 52.32 -20.55
N THR A 552 0.51 51.37 -20.38
CA THR A 552 0.81 49.93 -20.49
C THR A 552 1.50 49.61 -21.82
N ILE A 553 2.70 49.01 -21.75
CA ILE A 553 3.46 48.63 -22.94
C ILE A 553 3.12 47.19 -23.28
N THR A 554 2.67 46.94 -24.51
CA THR A 554 2.41 45.59 -25.03
C THR A 554 3.61 45.15 -25.85
N GLU A 555 4.37 44.18 -25.34
CA GLU A 555 5.59 43.65 -25.96
C GLU A 555 5.93 42.31 -25.32
N SER A 556 6.15 41.25 -26.11
CA SER A 556 6.45 39.91 -25.57
C SER A 556 7.77 39.87 -24.79
N LEU A 557 7.80 39.18 -23.65
CA LEU A 557 9.07 38.86 -23.01
C LEU A 557 9.80 37.76 -23.77
N ILE A 558 11.08 37.98 -23.97
CA ILE A 558 12.02 37.02 -24.55
C ILE A 558 13.19 36.79 -23.60
N VAL A 559 13.95 35.72 -23.84
CA VAL A 559 15.21 35.50 -23.14
C VAL A 559 16.28 36.41 -23.75
N MET A 560 16.76 37.35 -22.94
CA MET A 560 17.76 38.34 -23.33
C MET A 560 19.18 37.73 -23.36
N PRO A 561 20.17 38.37 -24.02
CA PRO A 561 21.54 37.85 -24.08
C PRO A 561 22.24 37.64 -22.72
N ASP A 562 21.77 38.31 -21.68
CA ASP A 562 22.20 38.17 -20.29
C ASP A 562 21.41 37.14 -19.48
N TYR A 563 20.55 36.35 -20.15
CA TYR A 563 19.65 35.34 -19.57
C TYR A 563 18.57 35.89 -18.63
N SER A 564 18.26 37.18 -18.73
CA SER A 564 17.06 37.75 -18.12
C SER A 564 15.83 37.57 -19.03
N LEU A 565 14.63 37.57 -18.44
CA LEU A 565 13.39 37.76 -19.21
C LEU A 565 13.14 39.26 -19.38
N GLY A 566 13.04 39.70 -20.61
CA GLY A 566 12.99 41.12 -20.92
C GLY A 566 12.48 41.40 -22.32
N PHE A 567 12.53 42.67 -22.71
CA PHE A 567 12.22 43.08 -24.09
C PHE A 567 12.99 44.35 -24.47
N ASN A 568 13.10 44.59 -25.77
CA ASN A 568 13.45 45.88 -26.35
C ASN A 568 12.23 46.41 -27.11
N HIS A 569 11.82 47.65 -26.85
CA HIS A 569 10.65 48.26 -27.44
C HIS A 569 10.99 49.64 -28.00
N THR A 570 10.56 49.94 -29.23
CA THR A 570 10.79 51.25 -29.86
C THR A 570 9.51 52.07 -29.81
N THR A 571 9.57 53.30 -29.27
CA THR A 571 8.41 54.19 -29.25
C THR A 571 7.90 54.51 -30.67
N PRO A 572 6.59 54.70 -30.87
CA PRO A 572 6.04 55.15 -32.15
C PRO A 572 6.53 56.56 -32.51
N LYS A 573 6.32 56.99 -33.76
CA LYS A 573 6.82 58.30 -34.27
C LYS A 573 6.28 59.49 -33.48
N GLU A 574 5.06 59.38 -32.97
CA GLU A 574 4.38 60.37 -32.13
C GLU A 574 4.90 60.45 -30.68
N GLY A 575 5.76 59.50 -30.29
CA GLY A 575 6.33 59.34 -28.94
C GLY A 575 5.33 58.78 -27.93
N TYR A 576 5.83 58.34 -26.78
CA TYR A 576 4.99 57.98 -25.64
C TYR A 576 4.87 59.12 -24.64
N GLY A 577 3.68 59.29 -24.09
CA GLY A 577 3.49 60.11 -22.91
C GLY A 577 4.24 59.51 -21.72
N ILE A 578 5.01 60.34 -21.01
CA ILE A 578 5.79 59.89 -19.84
C ILE A 578 5.35 60.61 -18.56
N TYR A 579 5.43 59.92 -17.42
CA TYR A 579 5.09 60.41 -16.07
C TYR A 579 3.70 61.04 -16.00
N LEU A 580 2.68 60.30 -16.46
CA LEU A 580 1.29 60.75 -16.55
C LEU A 580 1.15 61.94 -17.53
N ASN A 581 1.70 61.81 -18.74
CA ASN A 581 1.64 62.80 -19.82
C ASN A 581 2.29 64.16 -19.51
N LYS A 582 3.29 64.19 -18.61
CA LYS A 582 4.07 65.41 -18.29
C LYS A 582 5.16 65.74 -19.31
N GLY A 583 5.51 64.79 -20.18
CA GLY A 583 6.48 64.95 -21.27
C GLY A 583 6.25 63.92 -22.38
N LYS A 584 7.09 63.95 -23.41
CA LYS A 584 7.05 62.96 -24.51
C LYS A 584 8.40 62.30 -24.67
N PHE A 585 8.43 60.98 -24.51
CA PHE A 585 9.63 60.19 -24.73
C PHE A 585 9.67 59.66 -26.16
N PHE A 586 10.82 59.83 -26.81
CA PHE A 586 11.11 59.27 -28.13
C PHE A 586 12.43 58.51 -28.05
N SER A 587 12.40 57.19 -28.23
CA SER A 587 13.53 56.27 -28.53
C SER A 587 13.19 54.81 -28.12
N GLU A 588 14.22 54.01 -27.89
CA GLU A 588 14.17 52.64 -27.40
C GLU A 588 14.05 52.59 -25.85
N ILE A 589 13.23 51.65 -25.42
CA ILE A 589 13.00 51.25 -24.04
C ILE A 589 13.46 49.80 -23.92
N LYS A 590 14.19 49.48 -22.85
CA LYS A 590 14.69 48.15 -22.54
C LYS A 590 14.31 47.75 -21.13
N LEU A 591 13.86 46.51 -20.99
CA LEU A 591 13.68 45.85 -19.70
C LEU A 591 14.54 44.58 -19.67
N ASP A 592 15.40 44.48 -18.66
CA ASP A 592 16.25 43.31 -18.37
C ASP A 592 16.60 43.29 -16.87
N ASN A 593 17.46 42.37 -16.43
CA ASN A 593 17.90 42.32 -15.02
C ASN A 593 18.86 43.44 -14.61
N THR A 594 19.22 44.34 -15.52
CA THR A 594 19.93 45.58 -15.20
C THR A 594 18.96 46.75 -14.90
N GLY A 595 17.66 46.57 -15.12
CA GLY A 595 16.58 47.50 -14.78
C GLY A 595 15.72 47.91 -15.97
N PHE A 596 14.86 48.92 -15.76
CA PHE A 596 14.04 49.53 -16.80
C PHE A 596 14.71 50.80 -17.31
N LYS A 597 15.22 50.77 -18.54
CA LYS A 597 16.10 51.81 -19.10
C LYS A 597 15.56 52.33 -20.42
N GLY A 598 15.73 53.62 -20.67
CA GLY A 598 15.47 54.24 -21.97
C GLY A 598 16.60 55.19 -22.32
N SER A 599 16.98 55.26 -23.60
CA SER A 599 18.00 56.19 -24.10
C SER A 599 17.39 57.07 -25.18
N GLY A 600 16.84 58.23 -24.80
CA GLY A 600 16.05 59.05 -25.71
C GLY A 600 15.96 60.52 -25.32
N THR A 601 15.05 61.24 -25.99
CA THR A 601 14.76 62.65 -25.70
C THR A 601 13.41 62.75 -24.97
N LEU A 602 13.32 63.63 -23.97
CA LEU A 602 12.14 63.88 -23.12
C LEU A 602 11.44 65.20 -23.41
#